data_AF-A0A1V5IFZ7-F1
#
_entry.id   AF-A0A1V5IFZ7-F1
#
_cell.length_a   1.000
_cell.length_b   1.000
_cell.length_c   1.000
_cell.angle_alpha   90.00
_cell.angle_beta   90.00
_cell.angle_gamma   90.00
#
_symmetry.space_group_name_H-M   'P 1'
#
loop_
_entity.id
_entity.type
_entity.pdbx_description
1 polymer ?
#
loop_
_entity_poly.entity_id
_entity_poly.type
_entity_poly.pdbx_seq_one_letter_code
_entity_poly.pdbx_strand_id
1 'polypeptide(L)'
;MGASTQSNYGGGASYAWYLMDLSKPIKPIILQVRKQPQFVSMDKPDDENAFMRKKYRYGVDDRKNVGYGLWQLAYGSKQTLNSTYYAAARTAMMGFTKEDNTTPLNIKPTHLVVSPSNEAAGKALVEAQFDATGASNVWYNSAKLVVVPWLT
;
A
#
# COMPACT_ATOMS: atom_id res chain seq x y z
N MET A 1 -1.17 -6.82 -25.19
CA MET A 1 -1.04 -5.39 -24.87
C MET A 1 -0.08 -4.87 -25.91
N GLY A 2 -0.51 -3.97 -26.79
CA GLY A 2 0.25 -3.59 -27.99
C GLY A 2 1.39 -2.61 -27.71
N ALA A 3 2.62 -3.07 -27.95
CA ALA A 3 3.81 -2.37 -28.46
C ALA A 3 4.22 -0.97 -27.92
N SER A 4 3.74 -0.54 -26.76
CA SER A 4 4.19 0.70 -26.10
C SER A 4 4.62 0.42 -24.66
N THR A 5 5.73 1.04 -24.23
CA THR A 5 6.19 0.96 -22.85
C THR A 5 5.17 1.64 -21.94
N GLN A 6 4.63 0.90 -20.99
CA GLN A 6 3.71 1.41 -19.98
C GLN A 6 4.46 1.65 -18.67
N SER A 7 4.03 2.65 -17.92
CA SER A 7 4.60 2.99 -16.62
C SER A 7 3.50 3.17 -15.59
N ASN A 8 3.78 2.73 -14.36
CA ASN A 8 2.98 3.01 -13.17
C ASN A 8 3.71 3.93 -12.19
N TYR A 9 4.64 4.75 -12.69
CA TYR A 9 5.43 5.68 -11.88
C TYR A 9 5.36 7.12 -12.40
N GLY A 10 5.05 8.06 -11.51
CA GLY A 10 4.91 9.50 -11.82
C GLY A 10 6.18 10.33 -11.76
N GLY A 11 7.32 9.77 -11.35
CA GLY A 11 8.55 10.54 -11.21
C GLY A 11 8.59 11.39 -9.94
N GLY A 12 9.46 12.40 -9.93
CA GLY A 12 9.66 13.33 -8.82
C GLY A 12 10.80 12.97 -7.87
N ALA A 13 11.04 13.84 -6.89
CA ALA A 13 12.18 13.77 -5.96
C ALA A 13 11.81 14.00 -4.47
N SER A 14 10.51 14.13 -4.17
CA SER A 14 9.98 14.27 -2.80
C SER A 14 9.75 12.89 -2.14
N TYR A 15 9.14 12.91 -0.95
CA TYR A 15 8.73 11.71 -0.23
C TYR A 15 7.74 10.89 -1.07
N ALA A 16 7.99 9.59 -1.14
CA ALA A 16 7.18 8.70 -1.95
C ALA A 16 5.75 8.58 -1.40
N TRP A 17 4.80 8.46 -2.32
CA TRP A 17 3.43 8.06 -2.04
C TRP A 17 2.94 7.09 -3.10
N TYR A 18 2.01 6.25 -2.72
CA TYR A 18 1.52 5.16 -3.55
C TYR A 18 0.01 5.13 -3.54
N LEU A 19 -0.57 4.93 -4.70
CA LEU A 19 -2.00 4.82 -4.89
C LEU A 19 -2.30 3.40 -5.36
N MET A 20 -3.20 2.70 -4.68
CA MET A 20 -3.48 1.29 -4.91
C MET A 20 -4.97 1.02 -5.05
N ASP A 21 -5.30 0.06 -5.91
CA ASP A 21 -6.62 -0.57 -5.97
C ASP A 21 -6.60 -1.89 -5.19
N LEU A 22 -7.22 -1.90 -4.02
CA LEU A 22 -7.42 -3.10 -3.19
C LEU A 22 -8.85 -3.67 -3.27
N SER A 23 -9.68 -3.17 -4.19
CA SER A 23 -11.06 -3.65 -4.38
C SER A 23 -11.14 -4.93 -5.22
N LYS A 24 -10.07 -5.26 -5.95
CA LYS A 24 -9.99 -6.43 -6.82
C LYS A 24 -9.64 -7.71 -6.05
N PRO A 25 -10.04 -8.90 -6.55
CA PRO A 25 -9.68 -10.18 -5.95
C PRO A 25 -8.17 -10.41 -5.89
N ILE A 26 -7.45 -10.02 -6.95
CA ILE A 26 -6.00 -10.01 -6.99
C ILE A 26 -5.53 -8.64 -6.47
N LYS A 27 -4.69 -8.66 -5.44
CA LYS A 27 -4.10 -7.45 -4.85
C LYS A 27 -2.74 -7.12 -5.50
N PRO A 28 -2.33 -5.85 -5.53
CA PRO A 28 -1.02 -5.44 -6.04
C PRO A 28 0.15 -6.03 -5.23
N ILE A 29 -0.07 -6.31 -3.94
CA ILE A 29 0.90 -6.97 -3.06
C ILE A 29 0.21 -8.20 -2.45
N ILE A 30 0.85 -9.36 -2.58
CA ILE A 30 0.30 -10.65 -2.15
C ILE A 30 1.22 -11.23 -1.09
N LEU A 31 0.67 -11.43 0.12
CA LEU A 31 1.34 -12.18 1.18
C LEU A 31 1.04 -13.67 0.99
N GLN A 32 2.08 -14.44 0.69
CA GLN A 32 2.02 -15.89 0.62
C GLN A 32 2.47 -16.49 1.96
N VAL A 33 1.52 -16.97 2.75
CA VAL A 33 1.80 -17.68 4.00
C VAL A 33 2.06 -19.15 3.69
N ARG A 34 3.27 -19.66 3.97
CA ARG A 34 3.65 -21.08 3.77
C ARG A 34 3.50 -21.91 5.04
N LYS A 35 3.63 -21.29 6.21
CA LYS A 35 3.37 -21.88 7.52
C LYS A 35 2.76 -20.77 8.39
N GLN A 36 1.63 -21.03 9.04
CA GLN A 36 1.04 -20.05 9.97
C GLN A 36 1.93 -19.92 11.23
N PRO A 37 1.88 -18.78 11.95
CA PRO A 37 2.66 -18.60 13.16
C PRO A 37 2.30 -19.68 14.19
N GLN A 38 3.26 -20.55 14.49
CA GLN A 38 3.11 -21.55 15.53
C GLN A 38 3.92 -21.12 16.74
N PHE A 39 3.22 -20.86 17.85
CA PHE A 39 3.87 -20.60 19.12
C PHE A 39 4.40 -21.91 19.70
N VAL A 40 5.68 -21.94 20.04
CA VAL A 40 6.34 -23.09 20.67
C VAL A 40 6.91 -22.62 21.99
N SER A 41 6.36 -23.15 23.09
CA SER A 41 6.88 -22.92 24.44
C SER A 41 7.77 -24.08 24.90
N MET A 42 8.91 -23.73 25.46
CA MET A 42 9.75 -24.60 26.27
C MET A 42 9.77 -24.02 27.69
N ASP A 43 8.67 -24.21 28.38
CA ASP A 43 8.37 -23.67 29.71
C ASP A 43 8.26 -24.75 30.80
N LYS A 44 8.70 -25.97 30.48
CA LYS A 44 8.64 -27.07 31.43
C LYS A 44 9.60 -26.83 32.62
N PRO A 45 9.17 -27.05 33.87
CA PRO A 45 10.01 -26.84 35.05
C PRO A 45 11.24 -27.76 35.15
N ASP A 46 11.22 -28.88 34.45
CA ASP A 46 12.27 -29.89 34.38
C ASP A 46 13.28 -29.66 33.24
N ASP A 47 13.14 -28.59 32.45
CA ASP A 47 14.10 -28.25 31.39
C ASP A 47 15.44 -27.80 32.01
N GLU A 48 16.56 -28.31 31.51
CA GLU A 48 17.91 -28.04 32.03
C GLU A 48 18.22 -26.53 32.03
N ASN A 49 17.70 -25.80 31.03
CA ASN A 49 17.87 -24.34 30.96
C ASN A 49 17.00 -23.60 32.00
N ALA A 50 15.84 -24.13 32.37
CA ALA A 50 15.02 -23.59 33.44
C ALA A 50 15.69 -23.86 34.81
N PHE A 51 16.25 -25.06 35.01
CA PHE A 51 16.91 -25.43 36.26
C PHE A 51 18.26 -24.71 36.48
N MET A 52 19.18 -24.79 35.50
CA MET A 52 20.54 -24.25 35.64
C MET A 52 20.61 -22.74 35.43
N ARG A 53 19.77 -22.19 34.55
CA ARG A 53 19.87 -20.79 34.10
C ARG A 53 18.64 -19.95 34.43
N LYS A 54 17.59 -20.53 35.01
CA LYS A 54 16.33 -19.85 35.34
C LYS A 54 15.74 -19.08 34.15
N LYS A 55 15.81 -19.66 32.95
CA LYS A 55 15.30 -19.07 31.71
C LYS A 55 14.33 -20.01 31.00
N TYR A 56 13.13 -19.52 30.71
CA TYR A 56 12.17 -20.17 29.83
C TYR A 56 12.32 -19.65 28.40
N ARG A 57 12.11 -20.52 27.42
CA ARG A 57 12.28 -20.19 26.00
C ARG A 57 10.94 -20.22 25.29
N TYR A 58 10.68 -19.17 24.52
CA TYR A 58 9.50 -19.04 23.68
C TYR A 58 9.97 -18.74 22.27
N GLY A 59 9.50 -19.54 21.32
CA GLY A 59 9.78 -19.39 19.89
C GLY A 59 8.49 -19.22 19.11
N VAL A 60 8.60 -18.55 17.96
CA VAL A 60 7.55 -18.53 16.94
C VAL A 60 8.16 -19.05 15.65
N ASP A 61 7.59 -20.13 15.11
CA ASP A 61 7.95 -20.64 13.80
C ASP A 61 6.89 -20.19 12.79
N ASP A 62 7.30 -19.34 11.85
CA ASP A 62 6.46 -18.75 10.82
C ASP A 62 7.26 -18.66 9.51
N ARG A 63 6.63 -18.99 8.39
CA ARG A 63 7.27 -18.86 7.08
C ARG A 63 6.32 -18.18 6.11
N LYS A 64 6.69 -16.99 5.68
CA LYS A 64 5.95 -16.14 4.74
C LYS A 64 6.84 -15.69 3.59
N ASN A 65 6.21 -15.37 2.47
CA ASN A 65 6.82 -14.68 1.35
C ASN A 65 5.91 -13.54 0.91
N VAL A 66 6.47 -12.50 0.29
CA VAL A 66 5.70 -11.39 -0.28
C VAL A 66 6.05 -11.28 -1.76
N GLY A 67 5.02 -11.25 -2.60
CA GLY A 67 5.16 -11.10 -4.04
C GLY A 67 4.34 -9.95 -4.60
N TYR A 68 4.73 -9.50 -5.79
CA TYR A 68 3.99 -8.50 -6.55
C TYR A 68 2.87 -9.18 -7.35
N GLY A 69 1.70 -8.55 -7.35
CA GLY A 69 0.57 -8.93 -8.22
C GLY A 69 0.62 -8.17 -9.55
N LEU A 70 -0.56 -7.77 -10.02
CA LEU A 70 -0.70 -6.99 -11.25
C LEU A 70 -0.18 -5.55 -11.05
N TRP A 71 0.71 -5.12 -11.93
CA TRP A 71 1.37 -3.82 -11.86
C TRP A 71 0.40 -2.65 -12.08
N GLN A 72 -0.68 -2.86 -12.85
CA GLN A 72 -1.68 -1.81 -13.13
C GLN A 72 -2.46 -1.38 -11.88
N LEU A 73 -2.48 -2.22 -10.84
CA LEU A 73 -3.24 -1.99 -9.61
C LEU A 73 -2.53 -1.10 -8.59
N ALA A 74 -1.27 -0.72 -8.84
CA ALA A 74 -0.52 0.18 -7.98
C ALA A 74 0.22 1.22 -8.81
N TYR A 75 0.15 2.48 -8.37
CA TYR A 75 0.86 3.60 -8.94
C TYR A 75 1.74 4.25 -7.87
N GLY A 76 3.02 4.49 -8.18
CA GLY A 76 3.95 5.17 -7.29
C GLY A 76 4.27 6.58 -7.80
N SER A 77 4.51 7.52 -6.90
CA SER A 77 5.03 8.84 -7.26
C SER A 77 5.87 9.42 -6.13
N LYS A 78 6.87 10.22 -6.52
CA LYS A 78 7.68 11.08 -5.65
C LYS A 78 7.45 12.56 -5.98
N GLN A 79 6.39 12.88 -6.72
CA GLN A 79 5.96 14.27 -6.90
C GLN A 79 5.34 14.77 -5.59
N THR A 80 5.26 16.09 -5.42
CA THR A 80 4.57 16.69 -4.28
C THR A 80 3.14 16.17 -4.18
N LEU A 81 2.70 15.70 -3.02
CA LEU A 81 1.33 15.22 -2.85
C LEU A 81 0.35 16.41 -2.84
N ASN A 82 -0.38 16.60 -3.94
CA ASN A 82 -1.42 17.63 -4.10
C ASN A 82 -2.56 17.14 -5.01
N SER A 83 -3.62 17.94 -5.14
CA SER A 83 -4.79 17.60 -5.95
C SER A 83 -4.46 17.35 -7.42
N THR A 84 -3.55 18.11 -8.01
CA THR A 84 -3.13 17.98 -9.41
C THR A 84 -2.46 16.62 -9.68
N TYR A 85 -1.44 16.27 -8.90
CA TYR A 85 -0.71 15.01 -9.11
C TYR A 85 -1.52 13.80 -8.67
N TYR A 86 -2.39 13.96 -7.67
CA TYR A 86 -3.34 12.92 -7.28
C TYR A 86 -4.36 12.63 -8.39
N ALA A 87 -4.93 13.68 -9.00
CA ALA A 87 -5.84 13.52 -10.14
C ALA A 87 -5.13 12.85 -11.33
N ALA A 88 -3.90 13.26 -11.64
CA ALA A 88 -3.11 12.65 -12.70
C ALA A 88 -2.85 11.16 -12.45
N ALA A 89 -2.48 10.78 -11.22
CA ALA A 89 -2.29 9.39 -10.83
C ALA A 89 -3.58 8.57 -10.95
N ARG A 90 -4.72 9.11 -10.49
CA ARG A 90 -6.02 8.44 -10.64
C ARG A 90 -6.37 8.23 -12.10
N THR A 91 -6.21 9.25 -12.93
CA THR A 91 -6.50 9.17 -14.38
C THR A 91 -5.59 8.14 -15.05
N ALA A 92 -4.30 8.09 -14.71
CA ALA A 92 -3.37 7.10 -15.24
C ALA A 92 -3.81 5.66 -14.88
N MET A 93 -4.18 5.41 -13.62
CA MET A 93 -4.65 4.09 -13.19
C MET A 93 -6.00 3.70 -13.82
N MET A 94 -6.95 4.63 -13.88
CA MET A 94 -8.30 4.36 -14.42
C MET A 94 -8.29 4.29 -15.95
N GLY A 95 -7.29 4.87 -16.61
CA GLY A 95 -7.13 4.89 -18.05
C GLY A 95 -6.58 3.59 -18.66
N PHE A 96 -6.15 2.61 -17.85
CA PHE A 96 -5.67 1.35 -18.38
C PHE A 96 -6.80 0.53 -19.03
N THR A 97 -6.62 0.20 -20.30
CA THR A 97 -7.51 -0.64 -21.11
C THR A 97 -6.90 -2.01 -21.37
N LYS A 98 -7.75 -2.95 -21.81
CA LYS A 98 -7.29 -4.23 -22.37
C LYS A 98 -6.59 -4.00 -23.72
N GLU A 99 -6.12 -5.07 -24.34
CA GLU A 99 -5.38 -5.02 -25.62
C GLU A 99 -6.18 -4.41 -26.77
N ASP A 100 -7.51 -4.41 -26.65
CA ASP A 100 -8.46 -3.81 -27.59
C ASP A 100 -8.52 -2.28 -27.50
N ASN A 101 -7.79 -1.65 -26.57
CA ASN A 101 -7.77 -0.21 -26.30
C ASN A 101 -9.15 0.43 -26.10
N THR A 102 -10.17 -0.37 -25.81
CA THR A 102 -11.57 0.05 -25.78
C THR A 102 -12.28 -0.46 -24.53
N THR A 103 -11.89 -1.64 -24.04
CA THR A 103 -12.43 -2.19 -22.80
C THR A 103 -11.61 -1.73 -21.60
N PRO A 104 -12.16 -0.93 -20.67
CA PRO A 104 -11.45 -0.52 -19.47
C PRO A 104 -11.21 -1.70 -18.52
N LEU A 105 -10.08 -1.69 -17.80
CA LEU A 105 -9.79 -2.66 -16.73
C LEU A 105 -10.59 -2.42 -15.45
N ASN A 106 -11.38 -1.33 -15.42
CA ASN A 106 -12.23 -0.93 -14.29
C ASN A 106 -11.43 -0.82 -12.98
N ILE A 107 -10.20 -0.30 -13.04
CA ILE A 107 -9.35 -0.11 -11.87
C ILE A 107 -9.89 1.10 -11.10
N LYS A 108 -10.09 0.95 -9.79
CA LYS A 108 -10.55 2.04 -8.93
C LYS A 108 -9.54 2.25 -7.81
N PRO A 109 -8.76 3.34 -7.84
CA PRO A 109 -7.87 3.67 -6.74
C PRO A 109 -8.67 3.84 -5.43
N THR A 110 -8.37 3.01 -4.44
CA THR A 110 -9.11 2.95 -3.16
C THR A 110 -8.25 3.27 -1.95
N HIS A 111 -6.92 3.08 -2.02
CA HIS A 111 -6.03 3.30 -0.89
C HIS A 111 -4.87 4.21 -1.30
N LEU A 112 -4.62 5.23 -0.49
CA LEU A 112 -3.49 6.14 -0.62
C LEU A 112 -2.50 5.84 0.51
N VAL A 113 -1.34 5.32 0.17
CA VAL A 113 -0.26 4.98 1.09
C VAL A 113 0.78 6.10 1.09
N VAL A 114 1.08 6.65 2.25
CA VAL A 114 2.00 7.79 2.42
C VAL A 114 2.99 7.55 3.55
N SER A 115 4.13 8.24 3.48
CA SER A 115 5.05 8.37 4.61
C SER A 115 4.50 9.34 5.66
N PRO A 116 5.03 9.32 6.91
CA PRO A 116 4.67 10.31 7.93
C PRO A 116 4.87 11.76 7.46
N SER A 117 5.89 12.02 6.63
CA SER A 117 6.16 13.36 6.07
C SER A 117 5.03 13.88 5.16
N ASN A 118 4.29 12.97 4.51
CA ASN A 118 3.18 13.30 3.63
C ASN A 118 1.81 13.15 4.31
N GLU A 119 1.75 12.80 5.61
CA GLU A 119 0.49 12.55 6.32
C GLU A 119 -0.43 13.77 6.30
N ALA A 120 0.09 14.96 6.61
CA ALA A 120 -0.71 16.19 6.64
C ALA A 120 -1.32 16.51 5.26
N ALA A 121 -0.52 16.38 4.20
CA ALA A 121 -0.97 16.56 2.82
C ALA A 121 -2.01 15.49 2.43
N GLY A 122 -1.81 14.24 2.84
CA GLY A 122 -2.75 13.14 2.61
C GLY A 122 -4.10 13.37 3.28
N LYS A 123 -4.10 13.77 4.56
CA LYS A 123 -5.32 14.09 5.31
C LYS A 123 -6.08 15.25 4.69
N ALA A 124 -5.39 16.34 4.37
CA ALA A 124 -6.00 17.48 3.69
C ALA A 124 -6.61 17.09 2.33
N LEU A 125 -5.99 16.14 1.63
CA LEU A 125 -6.42 15.74 0.30
C LEU A 125 -7.64 14.79 0.31
N VAL A 126 -7.66 13.75 1.15
CA VAL A 126 -8.69 12.69 1.08
C VAL A 126 -9.63 12.64 2.29
N GLU A 127 -9.28 13.28 3.41
CA GLU A 127 -10.08 13.24 4.65
C GLU A 127 -10.68 14.60 5.04
N ALA A 128 -10.14 15.72 4.54
CA ALA A 128 -10.74 17.03 4.80
C ALA A 128 -11.96 17.27 3.89
N GLN A 129 -13.08 17.73 4.47
CA GLN A 129 -14.31 18.04 3.72
C GLN A 129 -14.19 19.33 2.90
N PHE A 130 -13.39 20.27 3.37
CA PHE A 130 -13.15 21.56 2.72
C PHE A 130 -11.69 21.70 2.35
N ASP A 131 -11.43 22.41 1.25
CA ASP A 131 -10.08 22.80 0.89
C ASP A 131 -9.59 23.99 1.72
N ALA A 132 -8.34 24.41 1.50
CA ALA A 132 -7.72 25.53 2.21
C ALA A 132 -8.43 26.88 1.99
N THR A 133 -9.27 27.00 0.96
CA THR A 133 -10.06 28.19 0.64
C THR A 133 -11.49 28.15 1.20
N GLY A 134 -11.86 27.04 1.84
CA GLY A 134 -13.21 26.82 2.38
C GLY A 134 -14.21 26.26 1.36
N ALA A 135 -13.78 25.93 0.14
CA ALA A 135 -14.63 25.27 -0.85
C ALA A 135 -14.70 23.76 -0.61
N SER A 136 -15.72 23.09 -1.17
CA SER A 136 -15.89 21.64 -1.01
C SER A 136 -14.74 20.88 -1.65
N ASN A 137 -14.11 19.98 -0.91
CA ASN A 137 -13.04 19.14 -1.43
C ASN A 137 -13.61 18.03 -2.34
N VAL A 138 -13.23 18.06 -3.61
CA VAL A 138 -13.65 17.09 -4.64
C VAL A 138 -13.13 15.66 -4.35
N TRP A 139 -12.00 15.54 -3.64
CA TRP A 139 -11.35 14.26 -3.35
C TRP A 139 -11.70 13.69 -1.99
N TYR A 140 -12.60 14.34 -1.25
CA TYR A 140 -13.07 13.87 0.04
C TYR A 140 -13.62 12.44 -0.07
N ASN A 141 -13.09 11.54 0.78
CA ASN A 141 -13.42 10.11 0.84
C ASN A 141 -13.19 9.34 -0.48
N SER A 142 -12.35 9.86 -1.38
CA SER A 142 -12.03 9.19 -2.66
C SER A 142 -11.06 8.01 -2.53
N ALA A 143 -10.27 7.96 -1.45
CA ALA A 143 -9.40 6.86 -1.07
C ALA A 143 -9.17 6.85 0.46
N LYS A 144 -8.94 5.67 1.02
CA LYS A 144 -8.54 5.49 2.41
C LYS A 144 -7.06 5.84 2.58
N LEU A 145 -6.75 6.76 3.49
CA LEU A 145 -5.37 7.09 3.84
C LEU A 145 -4.75 5.97 4.68
N VAL A 146 -3.53 5.57 4.33
CA VAL A 146 -2.72 4.61 5.09
C VAL A 146 -1.34 5.22 5.29
N VAL A 147 -1.04 5.59 6.52
CA VAL A 147 0.28 6.12 6.89
C VAL A 147 1.18 4.96 7.28
N VAL A 148 2.34 4.82 6.62
CA VAL A 148 3.31 3.76 6.88
C VAL A 148 4.61 4.38 7.39
N PRO A 149 4.96 4.20 8.68
CA PRO A 149 6.16 4.82 9.27
C PRO A 149 7.49 4.41 8.63
N TRP A 150 7.53 3.22 8.04
CA TRP A 150 8.72 2.65 7.40
C TRP A 150 8.91 3.12 5.95
N LEU A 151 8.00 3.94 5.44
CA LEU A 151 8.10 4.52 4.11
C LEU A 151 8.99 5.77 4.20
N THR A 152 10.21 5.66 3.67
CA THR A 152 11.20 6.77 3.59
C THR A 152 11.02 7.58 2.33
#